data_AF-A0A2E2YF58-F1
#
_entry.id   AF-A0A2E2YF58-F1
#
_cell.length_a   1.000
_cell.length_b   1.000
_cell.length_c   1.000
_cell.angle_alpha   90.00
_cell.angle_beta   90.00
_cell.angle_gamma   90.00
#
_symmetry.space_group_name_H-M   'P 1'
#
loop_
_entity.id
_entity.type
_entity.pdbx_description
1 polymer ?
#
loop_
_entity_poly.entity_id
_entity_poly.type
_entity_poly.pdbx_seq_one_letter_code
_entity_poly.pdbx_strand_id
1 'polypeptide(L)'
;MPNQLLMTALQGEITERPPFWFMRQAGRYLPEYRDIRKKSGTFIDLCLNPKNAKQVTLQPIIRYNTDAAILFSDILIIPYGLGMDVRFEEGKGPILDAVSDFDGLKALSLTKNWTRIETTYETVSLVKAELPHTTSLIGFAGSPWTVATYMVEGQSSKDYSKVKAWAYRDPCGFSSLIELLVEATVKHLSKQILAGADVVKLFDSWAGVLS
;
A
#
# COMPACT_ATOMS: atom_id res chain seq x y z
N MET A 1 0.03 1.49 -31.57
CA MET A 1 0.69 1.97 -30.33
C MET A 1 1.08 0.74 -29.53
N PRO A 2 2.22 0.71 -28.82
CA PRO A 2 2.57 -0.43 -27.99
C PRO A 2 1.46 -0.63 -26.94
N ASN A 3 0.83 -1.81 -26.93
CA ASN A 3 -0.25 -2.14 -26.00
C ASN A 3 0.36 -2.67 -24.69
N GLN A 4 -0.14 -2.20 -23.55
CA GLN A 4 0.28 -2.71 -22.25
C GLN A 4 -0.41 -4.06 -22.00
N LEU A 5 0.32 -5.16 -22.08
CA LEU A 5 -0.26 -6.52 -22.01
C LEU A 5 -1.12 -6.76 -20.76
N LEU A 6 -0.71 -6.19 -19.61
CA LEU A 6 -1.51 -6.32 -18.38
C LEU A 6 -2.88 -5.65 -18.53
N MET A 7 -2.96 -4.45 -19.12
CA MET A 7 -4.24 -3.75 -19.29
C MET A 7 -5.16 -4.47 -20.27
N THR A 8 -4.61 -4.95 -21.39
CA THR A 8 -5.33 -5.77 -22.37
C THR A 8 -5.95 -7.00 -21.72
N ALA A 9 -5.15 -7.74 -20.94
CA ALA A 9 -5.63 -8.94 -20.25
C ALA A 9 -6.70 -8.60 -19.19
N LEU A 10 -6.55 -7.51 -18.43
CA LEU A 10 -7.53 -7.08 -17.44
C LEU A 10 -8.84 -6.57 -18.05
N GLN A 11 -8.81 -6.13 -19.30
CA GLN A 11 -10.01 -5.80 -20.09
C GLN A 11 -10.70 -7.04 -20.68
N GLY A 12 -10.13 -8.24 -20.48
CA GLY A 12 -10.66 -9.50 -21.00
C GLY A 12 -10.28 -9.76 -22.46
N GLU A 13 -9.32 -9.01 -23.01
CA GLU A 13 -8.86 -9.17 -24.38
C GLU A 13 -7.72 -10.22 -24.49
N ILE A 14 -7.63 -10.88 -25.65
CA ILE A 14 -6.58 -11.86 -25.93
C ILE A 14 -5.26 -11.12 -26.16
N THR A 15 -4.21 -11.59 -25.48
CA THR A 15 -2.84 -11.09 -25.62
C THR A 15 -1.96 -12.09 -26.37
N GLU A 16 -0.85 -11.62 -26.94
CA GLU A 16 0.13 -12.49 -27.63
C GLU A 16 0.80 -13.51 -26.70
N ARG A 17 0.86 -13.19 -25.39
CA ARG A 17 1.27 -14.07 -24.30
C ARG A 17 0.67 -13.55 -22.99
N PRO A 18 0.54 -14.40 -21.95
CA PRO A 18 0.12 -13.94 -20.64
C PRO A 18 1.08 -12.85 -20.08
N PRO A 19 0.57 -11.72 -19.58
CA PRO A 19 1.39 -10.73 -18.89
C PRO A 19 1.87 -11.29 -17.54
N PHE A 20 3.09 -10.94 -17.14
CA PHE A 20 3.66 -11.40 -15.88
C PHE A 20 4.33 -10.29 -15.06
N TRP A 21 4.21 -10.42 -13.75
CA TRP A 21 4.89 -9.64 -12.72
C TRP A 21 4.83 -10.44 -11.41
N PHE A 22 5.59 -10.05 -10.38
CA PHE A 22 5.61 -10.78 -9.12
C PHE A 22 5.24 -9.89 -7.93
N MET A 23 4.42 -10.41 -7.02
CA MET A 23 4.23 -9.77 -5.72
C MET A 23 5.57 -9.72 -4.97
N ARG A 24 5.86 -8.57 -4.34
CA ARG A 24 7.15 -8.30 -3.68
C ARG A 24 8.35 -8.36 -4.64
N GLN A 25 8.16 -8.06 -5.94
CA GLN A 25 9.26 -7.95 -6.90
C GLN A 25 10.32 -6.91 -6.51
N ALA A 26 9.94 -5.83 -5.83
CA ALA A 26 10.90 -4.91 -5.24
C ALA A 26 11.16 -5.30 -3.78
N GLY A 27 12.32 -5.90 -3.48
CA GLY A 27 12.59 -6.37 -2.12
C GLY A 27 13.96 -6.96 -1.85
N ARG A 28 14.11 -7.51 -0.64
CA ARG A 28 15.39 -7.95 -0.02
C ARG A 28 16.18 -9.01 -0.79
N TYR A 29 15.56 -9.69 -1.75
CA TYR A 29 16.26 -10.65 -2.60
C TYR A 29 17.21 -9.95 -3.59
N LEU A 30 16.96 -8.68 -3.90
CA LEU A 30 17.81 -7.86 -4.76
C LEU A 30 18.94 -7.19 -3.96
N PRO A 31 20.22 -7.31 -4.37
CA PRO A 31 21.32 -6.65 -3.68
C PRO A 31 21.20 -5.12 -3.67
N GLU A 32 20.82 -4.50 -4.79
CA GLU A 32 20.67 -3.05 -4.91
C GLU A 32 19.51 -2.50 -4.08
N TYR A 33 18.46 -3.30 -3.84
CA TYR A 33 17.42 -2.95 -2.88
C TYR A 33 18.03 -2.83 -1.48
N ARG A 34 18.83 -3.83 -1.08
CA ARG A 34 19.49 -3.84 0.23
C ARG A 34 20.43 -2.64 0.39
N ASP A 35 21.10 -2.21 -0.67
CA ASP A 35 22.01 -1.06 -0.63
C ASP A 35 21.28 0.27 -0.45
N ILE A 36 20.14 0.48 -1.13
CA ILE A 36 19.28 1.64 -0.89
C ILE A 36 18.70 1.58 0.51
N ARG A 37 18.23 0.40 0.93
CA ARG A 37 17.57 0.17 2.22
C ARG A 37 18.47 0.56 3.39
N LYS A 38 19.76 0.20 3.34
CA LYS A 38 20.76 0.56 4.37
C LYS A 38 20.98 2.06 4.54
N LYS A 39 20.67 2.87 3.51
CA LYS A 39 20.93 4.31 3.48
C LYS A 39 19.68 5.17 3.70
N SER A 40 18.51 4.55 3.79
CA SER A 40 17.22 5.27 3.74
C SER A 40 16.53 5.48 5.09
N GLY A 41 17.21 5.19 6.20
CA GLY A 41 16.61 5.30 7.54
C GLY A 41 15.53 4.24 7.76
N THR A 42 14.33 4.65 8.12
CA THR A 42 13.22 3.72 8.40
C THR A 42 12.54 3.21 7.13
N PHE A 43 11.61 2.26 7.26
CA PHE A 43 10.83 1.76 6.11
C PHE A 43 9.91 2.81 5.52
N ILE A 44 9.23 3.54 6.40
CA ILE A 44 8.38 4.66 6.00
C ILE A 44 9.20 5.75 5.32
N ASP A 45 10.39 6.10 5.81
CA ASP A 45 11.26 7.10 5.15
C ASP A 45 11.63 6.69 3.72
N LEU A 46 11.88 5.40 3.48
CA LEU A 46 12.14 4.89 2.14
C LEU A 46 10.90 5.00 1.24
N CYS A 47 9.71 4.63 1.74
CA CYS A 47 8.45 4.77 0.98
C CYS A 47 8.10 6.23 0.68
N LEU A 48 8.41 7.15 1.59
CA LEU A 48 8.07 8.57 1.48
C LEU A 48 9.13 9.41 0.77
N ASN A 49 10.26 8.82 0.35
CA ASN A 49 11.27 9.47 -0.46
C ASN A 49 11.05 9.14 -1.95
N PRO A 50 10.50 10.06 -2.76
CA PRO A 50 10.09 9.74 -4.13
C PRO A 50 11.23 9.25 -5.02
N LYS A 51 12.43 9.81 -4.84
CA LYS A 51 13.61 9.41 -5.60
C LYS A 51 14.00 7.95 -5.30
N ASN A 52 14.08 7.59 -4.02
CA ASN A 52 14.48 6.24 -3.62
C ASN A 52 13.37 5.21 -3.90
N ALA A 53 12.11 5.56 -3.62
CA ALA A 53 10.96 4.70 -3.91
C ALA A 53 10.79 4.45 -5.42
N LYS A 54 11.03 5.47 -6.26
CA LYS A 54 11.11 5.31 -7.73
C LYS A 54 12.19 4.30 -8.10
N GLN A 55 13.42 4.51 -7.62
CA GLN A 55 14.54 3.62 -7.94
C GLN A 55 14.21 2.18 -7.56
N VAL A 56 13.71 1.94 -6.35
CA VAL A 56 13.32 0.61 -5.87
C VAL A 56 12.21 0.00 -6.73
N THR A 57 11.20 0.78 -7.12
CA THR A 57 10.10 0.32 -7.98
C THR A 57 10.58 -0.14 -9.35
N LEU A 58 11.60 0.51 -9.90
CA LEU A 58 12.14 0.23 -11.24
C LEU A 58 13.14 -0.93 -11.29
N GLN A 59 13.78 -1.29 -10.17
CA GLN A 59 14.80 -2.36 -10.12
C GLN A 59 14.35 -3.67 -10.80
N PRO A 60 13.13 -4.19 -10.55
CA PRO A 60 12.70 -5.46 -11.14
C PRO A 60 12.42 -5.32 -12.64
N ILE A 61 11.95 -4.15 -13.09
CA ILE A 61 11.72 -3.85 -14.50
C ILE A 61 13.04 -3.88 -15.26
N ILE A 62 14.08 -3.24 -14.71
CA ILE A 62 15.42 -3.21 -15.30
C ILE A 62 16.04 -4.61 -15.38
N ARG A 63 15.85 -5.44 -14.35
CA ARG A 63 16.44 -6.79 -14.31
C ARG A 63 15.70 -7.84 -15.12
N TYR A 64 14.38 -7.81 -15.09
CA TYR A 64 13.55 -8.94 -15.51
C TYR A 64 12.56 -8.58 -16.61
N ASN A 65 12.44 -7.29 -16.96
CA ASN A 65 11.55 -6.80 -18.01
C ASN A 65 10.09 -7.33 -17.85
N THR A 66 9.57 -7.27 -16.62
CA THR A 66 8.18 -7.65 -16.32
C THR A 66 7.19 -6.70 -16.97
N ASP A 67 5.98 -7.18 -17.27
CA ASP A 67 4.94 -6.39 -17.96
C ASP A 67 4.29 -5.32 -17.07
N ALA A 68 4.53 -5.39 -15.76
CA ALA A 68 4.07 -4.39 -14.82
C ALA A 68 5.07 -4.10 -13.70
N ALA A 69 5.12 -2.84 -13.31
CA ALA A 69 5.70 -2.40 -12.05
C ALA A 69 4.58 -2.25 -11.02
N ILE A 70 4.84 -2.63 -9.77
CA ILE A 70 3.99 -2.26 -8.64
C ILE A 70 4.72 -1.21 -7.81
N LEU A 71 4.01 -0.13 -7.47
CA LEU A 71 4.52 0.95 -6.62
C LEU A 71 5.20 0.36 -5.37
N PHE A 72 6.41 0.80 -5.07
CA PHE A 72 7.04 0.50 -3.79
C PHE A 72 6.44 1.41 -2.71
N SER A 73 5.53 0.85 -1.90
CA SER A 73 4.88 1.52 -0.76
C SER A 73 4.49 0.47 0.29
N ASP A 74 3.67 0.83 1.27
CA ASP A 74 3.09 -0.07 2.27
C ASP A 74 1.59 0.16 2.44
N ILE A 75 0.82 -0.87 2.81
CA ILE A 75 -0.60 -0.72 3.12
C ILE A 75 -0.84 0.16 4.37
N LEU A 76 0.15 0.25 5.26
CA LEU A 76 0.11 1.05 6.49
C LEU A 76 0.42 2.53 6.28
N ILE A 77 0.65 2.96 5.03
CA ILE A 77 0.72 4.39 4.69
C ILE A 77 -0.60 5.10 4.99
N ILE A 78 -1.75 4.44 4.86
CA ILE A 78 -3.05 5.04 5.21
C ILE A 78 -3.15 5.37 6.71
N PRO A 79 -2.94 4.43 7.65
CA PRO A 79 -2.84 4.73 9.08
C PRO A 79 -1.85 5.87 9.40
N TYR A 80 -0.68 5.85 8.77
CA TYR A 80 0.32 6.91 8.94
C TYR A 80 -0.21 8.28 8.48
N GLY A 81 -0.85 8.34 7.31
CA GLY A 81 -1.50 9.55 6.79
C GLY A 81 -2.74 10.00 7.57
N LEU A 82 -3.36 9.10 8.34
CA LEU A 82 -4.45 9.44 9.26
C LEU A 82 -3.94 10.04 10.58
N GLY A 83 -2.65 9.87 10.90
CA GLY A 83 -2.06 10.42 12.12
C GLY A 83 -1.49 9.39 13.08
N MET A 84 -1.56 8.10 12.76
CA MET A 84 -0.95 7.07 13.60
C MET A 84 0.56 7.01 13.37
N ASP A 85 1.30 6.65 14.42
CA ASP A 85 2.70 6.31 14.27
C ASP A 85 2.83 4.84 13.85
N VAL A 86 3.64 4.62 12.81
CA VAL A 86 3.88 3.30 12.23
C VAL A 86 5.38 3.05 12.23
N ARG A 87 5.81 2.02 12.96
CA ARG A 87 7.21 1.62 13.08
C ARG A 87 7.38 0.21 12.51
N PHE A 88 8.51 -0.04 11.88
CA PHE A 88 8.87 -1.37 11.39
C PHE A 88 10.08 -1.87 12.16
N GLU A 89 9.88 -2.87 13.02
CA GLU A 89 10.95 -3.50 13.78
C GLU A 89 11.45 -4.75 13.07
N GLU A 90 12.77 -4.91 13.01
CA GLU A 90 13.40 -6.07 12.39
C GLU A 90 12.99 -7.36 13.13
N GLY A 91 12.51 -8.35 12.38
CA GLY A 91 12.03 -9.62 12.92
C GLY A 91 10.63 -9.60 13.55
N LYS A 92 10.05 -8.43 13.86
CA LYS A 92 8.71 -8.32 14.46
C LYS A 92 7.62 -7.82 13.51
N GLY A 93 8.00 -7.09 12.46
CA GLY A 93 7.06 -6.52 11.50
C GLY A 93 6.55 -5.14 11.93
N PRO A 94 5.37 -4.72 11.45
CA PRO A 94 4.82 -3.40 11.76
C PRO A 94 4.30 -3.33 13.20
N ILE A 95 4.52 -2.19 13.83
CA ILE A 95 4.04 -1.83 15.17
C ILE A 95 3.35 -0.46 15.06
N LEU A 96 2.15 -0.39 15.62
CA LEU A 96 1.29 0.78 15.66
C LEU A 96 0.80 0.98 17.09
N ASP A 97 0.60 2.24 17.47
CA ASP A 97 -0.07 2.56 18.73
C ASP A 97 -1.57 2.31 18.54
N ALA A 98 -2.07 1.22 19.15
CA ALA A 98 -3.37 0.63 18.82
C ALA A 98 -4.55 1.57 19.12
N VAL A 99 -5.48 1.65 18.18
CA VAL A 99 -6.79 2.28 18.39
C VAL A 99 -7.74 1.24 18.96
N SER A 100 -8.33 1.50 20.13
CA SER A 100 -9.14 0.49 20.84
C SER A 100 -10.58 0.90 21.12
N ASP A 101 -10.93 2.16 20.85
CA ASP A 101 -12.25 2.73 21.06
C ASP A 101 -12.51 3.96 20.17
N PHE A 102 -13.72 4.51 20.32
CA PHE A 102 -14.17 5.69 19.59
C PHE A 102 -13.35 6.96 19.90
N ASP A 103 -12.80 7.09 21.11
CA ASP A 103 -11.97 8.25 21.45
C ASP A 103 -10.64 8.21 20.71
N GLY A 104 -10.06 7.03 20.51
CA GLY A 104 -8.91 6.84 19.64
C GLY A 104 -9.19 7.23 18.18
N LEU A 105 -10.43 7.06 17.69
CA LEU A 105 -10.80 7.49 16.33
C LEU A 105 -10.79 9.01 16.17
N LYS A 106 -11.12 9.78 17.21
CA LYS A 106 -11.15 11.26 17.16
C LYS A 106 -9.79 11.88 16.87
N ALA A 107 -8.71 11.16 17.17
CA ALA A 107 -7.34 11.60 16.86
C ALA A 107 -6.99 11.42 15.37
N LEU A 108 -7.71 10.56 14.65
CA LEU A 108 -7.46 10.27 13.24
C LEU A 108 -8.08 11.33 12.33
N SER A 109 -7.37 11.72 11.28
CA SER A 109 -7.83 12.79 10.40
C SER A 109 -7.30 12.67 8.97
N LEU A 110 -8.24 12.65 8.02
CA LEU A 110 -7.97 12.73 6.58
C LEU A 110 -7.49 14.10 6.09
N THR A 111 -7.61 15.14 6.92
CA THR A 111 -7.28 16.53 6.54
C THR A 111 -6.02 17.01 7.23
N LYS A 112 -5.84 16.74 8.53
CA LYS A 112 -4.70 17.25 9.30
C LYS A 112 -3.36 16.62 8.90
N ASN A 113 -3.35 15.30 8.71
CA ASN A 113 -2.11 14.52 8.60
C ASN A 113 -1.83 13.97 7.20
N TRP A 114 -2.76 14.14 6.25
CA TRP A 114 -2.67 13.48 4.95
C TRP A 114 -1.48 13.95 4.10
N THR A 115 -1.02 15.18 4.32
CA THR A 115 0.19 15.75 3.69
C THR A 115 1.43 14.90 3.95
N ARG A 116 1.47 14.15 5.08
CA ARG A 116 2.57 13.21 5.42
C ARG A 116 2.81 12.15 4.34
N ILE A 117 1.81 11.84 3.52
CA ILE A 117 1.89 10.74 2.54
C ILE A 117 1.77 11.20 1.09
N GLU A 118 1.66 12.51 0.84
CA GLU A 118 1.44 13.03 -0.51
C GLU A 118 2.63 12.79 -1.45
N THR A 119 3.84 12.63 -0.90
CA THR A 119 5.04 12.22 -1.65
C THR A 119 4.89 10.84 -2.32
N THR A 120 3.94 10.01 -1.86
CA THR A 120 3.58 8.76 -2.53
C THR A 120 3.08 9.02 -3.95
N TYR A 121 2.33 10.10 -4.16
CA TYR A 121 1.77 10.43 -5.48
C TYR A 121 2.84 11.00 -6.41
N GLU A 122 3.78 11.79 -5.88
CA GLU A 122 4.97 12.19 -6.62
C GLU A 122 5.77 10.96 -7.09
N THR A 123 5.92 9.95 -6.22
CA THR A 123 6.57 8.68 -6.58
C THR A 123 5.88 8.01 -7.76
N VAL A 124 4.54 7.95 -7.76
CA VAL A 124 3.76 7.38 -8.87
C VAL A 124 4.06 8.11 -10.17
N SER A 125 4.01 9.44 -10.17
CA SER A 125 4.28 10.24 -11.37
C SER A 125 5.72 10.05 -11.88
N LEU A 126 6.69 10.03 -10.97
CA LEU A 126 8.10 9.81 -11.31
C LEU A 126 8.35 8.40 -11.87
N VAL A 127 7.70 7.38 -11.32
CA VAL A 127 7.79 6.01 -11.85
C VAL A 127 7.15 5.96 -13.24
N LYS A 128 5.93 6.50 -13.40
CA LYS A 128 5.21 6.48 -14.67
C LYS A 128 6.00 7.17 -15.80
N ALA A 129 6.69 8.26 -15.49
CA ALA A 129 7.50 8.99 -16.45
C ALA A 129 8.74 8.20 -16.93
N GLU A 130 9.26 7.27 -16.14
CA GLU A 130 10.47 6.49 -16.47
C GLU A 130 10.16 5.10 -17.01
N LEU A 131 8.96 4.57 -16.75
CA LEU A 131 8.58 3.24 -17.20
C LEU A 131 8.52 3.17 -18.74
N PRO A 132 8.93 2.04 -19.35
CA PRO A 132 8.65 1.78 -20.75
C PRO A 132 7.15 1.90 -21.03
N HIS A 133 6.76 2.48 -22.16
CA HIS A 133 5.36 2.66 -22.53
C HIS A 133 4.57 1.33 -22.60
N THR A 134 5.27 0.20 -22.77
CA THR A 134 4.69 -1.16 -22.76
C THR A 134 4.43 -1.71 -21.36
N THR A 135 4.97 -1.10 -20.31
CA THR A 135 4.89 -1.57 -18.92
C THR A 135 3.79 -0.83 -18.16
N SER A 136 2.89 -1.55 -17.50
CA SER A 136 1.85 -0.95 -16.66
C SER A 136 2.38 -0.57 -15.27
N LEU A 137 1.85 0.51 -14.70
CA LEU A 137 2.06 0.85 -13.30
C LEU A 137 0.85 0.44 -12.46
N ILE A 138 1.08 -0.44 -11.50
CA ILE A 138 0.11 -0.89 -10.49
C ILE A 138 0.25 -0.01 -9.24
N GLY A 139 -0.78 0.78 -8.96
CA GLY A 139 -1.02 1.37 -7.65
C GLY A 139 -1.68 0.38 -6.70
N PHE A 140 -1.67 0.65 -5.39
CA PHE A 140 -2.33 -0.24 -4.44
C PHE A 140 -2.68 0.40 -3.09
N ALA A 141 -3.55 -0.30 -2.35
CA ALA A 141 -3.84 -0.04 -0.94
C ALA A 141 -4.23 -1.34 -0.22
N GLY A 142 -4.21 -1.33 1.12
CA GLY A 142 -4.85 -2.39 1.91
C GLY A 142 -6.37 -2.21 1.91
N SER A 143 -7.13 -3.30 2.04
CA SER A 143 -8.57 -3.21 2.26
C SER A 143 -8.88 -2.54 3.60
N PRO A 144 -10.06 -1.90 3.77
CA PRO A 144 -10.48 -1.33 5.04
C PRO A 144 -10.41 -2.32 6.20
N TRP A 145 -10.85 -3.57 6.01
CA TRP A 145 -10.77 -4.61 7.05
C TRP A 145 -9.33 -4.97 7.42
N THR A 146 -8.48 -5.20 6.42
CA THR A 146 -7.07 -5.55 6.63
C THR A 146 -6.33 -4.42 7.35
N VAL A 147 -6.59 -3.17 6.99
CA VAL A 147 -5.98 -2.00 7.64
C VAL A 147 -6.52 -1.80 9.06
N ALA A 148 -7.83 -1.91 9.26
CA ALA A 148 -8.46 -1.85 10.59
C ALA A 148 -7.87 -2.89 11.54
N THR A 149 -7.62 -4.10 11.03
CA THR A 149 -6.97 -5.17 11.80
C THR A 149 -5.62 -4.71 12.36
N TYR A 150 -4.73 -4.13 11.54
CA TYR A 150 -3.45 -3.62 12.06
C TYR A 150 -3.63 -2.45 13.03
N MET A 151 -4.57 -1.54 12.76
CA MET A 151 -4.82 -0.38 13.62
C MET A 151 -5.33 -0.78 15.00
N VAL A 152 -6.16 -1.81 15.10
CA VAL A 152 -6.74 -2.28 16.37
C VAL A 152 -5.82 -3.26 17.09
N GLU A 153 -5.16 -4.16 16.36
CA GLU A 153 -4.26 -5.13 16.97
C GLU A 153 -2.95 -4.48 17.45
N GLY A 154 -2.53 -3.40 16.77
CA GLY A 154 -1.28 -2.67 16.99
C GLY A 154 -0.06 -3.35 16.37
N GLN A 155 -0.21 -4.56 15.82
CA GLN A 155 0.83 -5.34 15.17
C GLN A 155 0.20 -6.49 14.37
N SER A 156 1.03 -7.36 13.79
CA SER A 156 0.54 -8.61 13.20
C SER A 156 -0.09 -9.50 14.29
N SER A 157 -1.31 -9.99 14.04
CA SER A 157 -2.03 -10.89 14.96
C SER A 157 -2.31 -12.23 14.28
N LYS A 158 -2.37 -13.30 15.08
CA LYS A 158 -2.70 -14.65 14.60
C LYS A 158 -4.17 -15.00 14.82
N ASP A 159 -4.77 -14.47 15.89
CA ASP A 159 -6.15 -14.77 16.28
C ASP A 159 -7.13 -13.64 15.96
N TYR A 160 -6.61 -12.42 15.72
CA TYR A 160 -7.40 -11.23 15.41
C TYR A 160 -8.44 -10.93 16.49
N SER A 161 -8.11 -11.28 17.73
CA SER A 161 -9.03 -11.28 18.86
C SER A 161 -9.51 -9.89 19.23
N LYS A 162 -8.64 -8.87 19.20
CA LYS A 162 -9.01 -7.49 19.60
C LYS A 162 -9.93 -6.85 18.56
N VAL A 163 -9.58 -6.97 17.28
CA VAL A 163 -10.38 -6.38 16.19
C VAL A 163 -11.77 -7.03 16.11
N LYS A 164 -11.85 -8.37 16.24
CA LYS A 164 -13.13 -9.08 16.29
C LYS A 164 -13.93 -8.72 17.53
N ALA A 165 -13.29 -8.67 18.71
CA ALA A 165 -13.98 -8.31 19.95
C ALA A 165 -14.58 -6.91 19.87
N TRP A 166 -13.89 -5.93 19.28
CA TRP A 166 -14.46 -4.61 19.07
C TRP A 166 -15.63 -4.67 18.08
N ALA A 167 -15.43 -5.28 16.90
CA ALA A 167 -16.47 -5.38 15.87
C ALA A 167 -17.78 -6.00 16.41
N TYR A 168 -17.70 -7.00 17.30
CA TYR A 168 -18.89 -7.61 17.91
C TYR A 168 -19.45 -6.82 19.09
N ARG A 169 -18.61 -6.23 19.94
CA ARG A 169 -19.04 -5.52 21.15
C ARG A 169 -19.68 -4.17 20.83
N ASP A 170 -19.13 -3.45 19.84
CA ASP A 170 -19.59 -2.13 19.43
C ASP A 170 -19.57 -2.02 17.89
N PRO A 171 -20.59 -2.58 17.21
CA PRO A 171 -20.67 -2.54 15.76
C PRO A 171 -20.75 -1.12 15.18
N CYS A 172 -21.39 -0.18 15.89
CA CYS A 172 -21.52 1.19 15.43
C CYS A 172 -20.17 1.92 15.45
N GLY A 173 -19.43 1.84 16.55
CA GLY A 173 -18.09 2.44 16.64
C GLY A 173 -17.11 1.78 15.67
N PHE A 174 -17.20 0.46 15.47
CA PHE A 174 -16.39 -0.23 14.47
C PHE A 174 -16.77 0.18 13.03
N SER A 175 -18.06 0.39 12.73
CA SER A 175 -18.52 0.92 11.44
C SER A 175 -17.89 2.28 11.15
N SER A 176 -17.80 3.16 12.14
CA SER A 176 -17.15 4.47 11.98
C SER A 176 -15.66 4.36 11.60
N LEU A 177 -14.94 3.36 12.16
CA LEU A 177 -13.55 3.08 11.74
C LEU A 177 -13.51 2.60 10.28
N ILE A 178 -14.40 1.69 9.89
CA ILE A 178 -14.44 1.15 8.53
C ILE A 178 -14.81 2.25 7.52
N GLU A 179 -15.78 3.11 7.81
CA GLU A 179 -16.18 4.24 6.98
C GLU A 179 -15.01 5.21 6.74
N LEU A 180 -14.30 5.58 7.81
CA LEU A 180 -13.08 6.40 7.71
C LEU A 180 -12.04 5.75 6.79
N LEU A 181 -11.83 4.44 6.93
CA LEU A 181 -10.86 3.71 6.10
C LEU A 181 -11.30 3.55 4.65
N VAL A 182 -12.61 3.42 4.39
CA VAL A 182 -13.16 3.45 3.04
C VAL A 182 -12.86 4.79 2.39
N GLU A 183 -13.20 5.91 3.05
CA GLU A 183 -12.90 7.26 2.54
C GLU A 183 -11.40 7.46 2.29
N ALA A 184 -10.56 7.05 3.25
CA ALA A 184 -9.11 7.12 3.13
C ALA A 184 -8.58 6.31 1.94
N THR A 185 -9.07 5.10 1.77
CA THR A 185 -8.66 4.18 0.71
C THR A 185 -9.08 4.73 -0.66
N VAL A 186 -10.32 5.21 -0.79
CA VAL A 186 -10.80 5.85 -2.03
C VAL A 186 -9.94 7.06 -2.35
N LYS A 187 -9.75 7.99 -1.41
CA LYS A 187 -8.89 9.17 -1.61
C LYS A 187 -7.48 8.78 -2.03
N HIS A 188 -6.90 7.77 -1.39
CA HIS A 188 -5.54 7.33 -1.67
C HIS A 188 -5.41 6.73 -3.07
N LEU A 189 -6.29 5.80 -3.44
CA LEU A 189 -6.28 5.16 -4.75
C LEU A 189 -6.62 6.13 -5.87
N SER A 190 -7.61 7.01 -5.70
CA SER A 190 -7.94 8.05 -6.67
C SER A 190 -6.75 8.97 -6.95
N LYS A 191 -6.01 9.39 -5.92
CA LYS A 191 -4.80 10.20 -6.11
C LYS A 191 -3.68 9.43 -6.80
N GLN A 192 -3.53 8.11 -6.58
CA GLN A 192 -2.57 7.29 -7.35
C GLN A 192 -2.96 7.19 -8.83
N ILE A 193 -4.25 7.01 -9.13
CA ILE A 193 -4.76 6.98 -10.51
C ILE A 193 -4.47 8.33 -11.20
N LEU A 194 -4.82 9.44 -10.57
CA LEU A 194 -4.56 10.79 -11.10
C LEU A 194 -3.06 11.06 -11.30
N ALA A 195 -2.19 10.47 -10.47
CA ALA A 195 -0.75 10.61 -10.58
C ALA A 195 -0.11 9.74 -11.67
N GLY A 196 -0.86 8.78 -12.23
CA GLY A 196 -0.42 7.97 -13.38
C GLY A 196 -0.43 6.45 -13.20
N ALA A 197 -1.03 5.91 -12.13
CA ALA A 197 -1.26 4.46 -12.03
C ALA A 197 -2.26 4.00 -13.11
N ASP A 198 -1.91 2.97 -13.88
CA ASP A 198 -2.77 2.42 -14.95
C ASP A 198 -3.86 1.51 -14.36
N VAL A 199 -3.55 0.83 -13.26
CA VAL A 199 -4.44 -0.07 -12.53
C VAL A 199 -4.16 0.05 -11.03
N VAL A 200 -5.17 -0.23 -10.21
CA VAL A 200 -5.03 -0.30 -8.76
C VAL A 200 -5.39 -1.68 -8.22
N LYS A 201 -4.67 -2.13 -7.19
CA LYS A 201 -4.91 -3.39 -6.48
C LYS A 201 -5.30 -3.13 -5.02
N LEU A 202 -6.36 -3.78 -4.55
CA LEU A 202 -6.69 -3.85 -3.12
C LEU A 202 -6.15 -5.14 -2.52
N PHE A 203 -5.43 -5.03 -1.40
CA PHE A 203 -4.93 -6.17 -0.65
C PHE A 203 -5.83 -6.44 0.56
N ASP A 204 -6.70 -7.42 0.44
CA ASP A 204 -7.51 -7.92 1.56
C ASP A 204 -6.91 -9.20 2.14
N SER A 205 -5.77 -9.04 2.82
CA SER A 205 -4.98 -10.18 3.31
C SER A 205 -5.64 -10.91 4.46
N TRP A 206 -6.51 -10.23 5.23
CA TRP A 206 -7.11 -10.76 6.45
C TRP A 206 -8.62 -11.02 6.34
N ALA A 207 -9.29 -10.76 5.21
CA ALA A 207 -10.73 -11.03 5.11
C ALA A 207 -11.11 -12.50 5.31
N GLY A 208 -10.22 -13.44 4.94
CA GLY A 208 -10.48 -14.89 5.07
C GLY A 208 -10.63 -15.40 6.52
N VAL A 209 -10.44 -14.53 7.53
CA VAL A 209 -10.61 -14.86 8.95
C VAL A 209 -12.01 -14.53 9.47
N LEU A 210 -12.84 -13.91 8.63
CA LEU A 210 -14.26 -13.62 8.87
C LEU A 210 -15.11 -14.77 8.33
N SER A 211 -16.27 -14.99 8.97
CA SER A 211 -17.24 -16.03 8.65
C SER A 211 -18.55 -15.45 8.15
#